data_AF-A0A3C1PRY9-F1
#
_entry.id   AF-A0A3C1PRY9-F1
#
_cell.length_a   1.000
_cell.length_b   1.000
_cell.length_c   1.000
_cell.angle_alpha   90.00
_cell.angle_beta   90.00
_cell.angle_gamma   90.00
#
_symmetry.space_group_name_H-M   'P 1'
#
loop_
_entity.id
_entity.type
_entity.pdbx_description
1 polymer ?
#
loop_
_entity_poly.entity_id
_entity_poly.type
_entity_poly.pdbx_seq_one_letter_code
_entity_poly.pdbx_strand_id
1 'polypeptide(L)'
;MKALKLSMVIIAATMLASCEVEDNETLVSDETSSASHNTGKNCMTCHQKGGEGEGQFTIAGTVYNAAVTEGTVGAVIKLTTGARGAGTVLATVVSDQFGNFYTTKSVDYSSGVYVSMTGKSGTSKHMFAKITTGECNACHGVSGSKLSIE
;
A
#
# COMPACT_ATOMS: atom_id res chain seq x y z
N MET A 1 1.97 21.03 -75.27
CA MET A 1 0.91 21.12 -74.24
C MET A 1 0.86 19.79 -73.52
N LYS A 2 1.44 19.67 -72.32
CA LYS A 2 1.46 18.42 -71.54
C LYS A 2 0.40 18.53 -70.46
N ALA A 3 -0.59 17.64 -70.50
CA ALA A 3 -1.66 17.55 -69.50
C ALA A 3 -1.10 17.03 -68.18
N LEU A 4 -1.37 17.77 -67.11
CA LEU A 4 -0.99 17.47 -65.73
C LEU A 4 -1.99 16.44 -65.17
N LYS A 5 -1.52 15.24 -64.81
CA LYS A 5 -2.33 14.23 -64.12
C LYS A 5 -2.32 14.52 -62.62
N LEU A 6 -3.48 14.87 -62.07
CA LEU A 6 -3.70 15.04 -60.65
C LEU A 6 -4.04 13.66 -60.03
N SER A 7 -3.10 13.06 -59.31
CA SER A 7 -3.36 11.88 -58.48
C SER A 7 -3.69 12.34 -57.06
N MET A 8 -4.95 12.14 -56.68
CA MET A 8 -5.47 12.38 -55.33
C MET A 8 -5.02 11.23 -54.43
N VAL A 9 -4.09 11.49 -53.51
CA VAL A 9 -3.66 10.54 -52.49
C VAL A 9 -4.61 10.66 -51.30
N ILE A 10 -5.42 9.63 -51.08
CA ILE A 10 -6.27 9.50 -49.89
C ILE A 10 -5.37 8.97 -48.76
N ILE A 11 -5.01 9.84 -47.82
CA ILE A 11 -4.31 9.44 -46.59
C ILE A 11 -5.36 8.86 -45.64
N ALA A 12 -5.40 7.53 -45.55
CA ALA A 12 -6.16 6.83 -44.52
C ALA A 12 -5.43 7.01 -43.19
N ALA A 13 -5.96 7.88 -42.32
CA ALA A 13 -5.51 8.03 -40.95
C ALA A 13 -5.90 6.77 -40.17
N THR A 14 -4.97 5.84 -40.01
CA THR A 14 -5.07 4.72 -39.07
C THR A 14 -5.09 5.28 -37.66
N MET A 15 -6.28 5.30 -37.05
CA MET A 15 -6.48 5.53 -35.62
C MET A 15 -5.72 4.43 -34.87
N LEU A 16 -4.57 4.78 -34.30
CA LEU A 16 -3.94 3.95 -33.28
C LEU A 16 -4.84 4.02 -32.06
N ALA A 17 -5.58 2.95 -31.81
CA ALA A 17 -6.17 2.73 -30.49
C ALA A 17 -4.99 2.68 -29.51
N SER A 18 -4.89 3.70 -28.67
CA SER A 18 -4.00 3.71 -27.51
C SER A 18 -4.51 2.62 -26.57
N CYS A 19 -3.96 1.41 -26.69
CA CYS A 19 -3.99 0.46 -25.59
C CYS A 19 -3.02 1.01 -24.53
N GLU A 20 -3.56 1.83 -23.62
CA GLU A 20 -2.91 2.08 -22.35
C GLU A 20 -2.97 0.74 -21.61
N VAL A 21 -1.85 0.00 -21.65
CA VAL A 21 -1.61 -1.00 -20.62
C VAL A 21 -1.45 -0.16 -19.36
N GLU A 22 -2.52 -0.07 -18.58
CA GLU A 22 -2.50 0.47 -17.22
C GLU A 22 -1.51 -0.39 -16.43
N ASP A 23 -0.23 -0.02 -16.48
CA ASP A 23 0.78 -0.53 -15.58
C ASP A 23 0.33 -0.07 -14.20
N ASN A 24 -0.44 -0.92 -13.52
CA ASN A 24 -1.02 -0.65 -12.22
C ASN A 24 0.13 -0.27 -11.28
N GLU A 25 0.32 1.04 -11.04
CA GLU A 25 1.52 1.53 -10.40
C GLU A 25 1.69 0.88 -9.03
N THR A 26 2.92 0.46 -8.74
CA THR A 26 3.23 -0.11 -7.43
C THR A 26 3.36 1.02 -6.42
N LEU A 27 2.28 1.30 -5.70
CA LEU A 27 2.26 2.27 -4.62
C LEU A 27 2.81 1.63 -3.35
N VAL A 28 3.76 2.31 -2.70
CA VAL A 28 4.31 1.93 -1.40
C VAL A 28 4.56 3.20 -0.61
N SER A 29 4.16 3.22 0.66
CA SER A 29 4.51 4.33 1.56
C SER A 29 6.00 4.32 1.93
N ASP A 30 6.55 5.50 2.17
CA ASP A 30 7.89 5.70 2.67
C ASP A 30 7.92 6.89 3.64
N GLU A 31 8.95 6.96 4.49
CA GLU A 31 9.06 7.96 5.57
C GLU A 31 9.15 9.42 5.11
N THR A 32 9.43 9.65 3.83
CA THR A 32 9.51 11.01 3.24
C THR A 32 8.20 11.44 2.61
N SER A 33 7.30 10.49 2.30
CA SER A 33 6.01 10.77 1.69
C SER A 33 5.06 11.48 2.65
N SER A 34 4.31 12.43 2.10
CA SER A 34 3.18 13.10 2.75
C SER A 34 1.91 12.99 1.91
N ALA A 35 1.81 11.95 1.07
CA ALA A 35 0.70 11.77 0.14
C ALA A 35 -0.54 11.13 0.82
N SER A 36 -0.36 10.43 1.94
CA SER A 36 -1.47 9.79 2.62
C SER A 36 -2.35 10.77 3.40
N HIS A 37 -3.49 10.25 3.87
CA HIS A 37 -4.52 11.03 4.53
C HIS A 37 -5.32 10.13 5.49
N ASN A 38 -6.29 10.71 6.21
CA ASN A 38 -7.22 9.97 7.07
C ASN A 38 -6.56 9.08 8.13
N THR A 39 -5.50 9.57 8.78
CA THR A 39 -4.75 8.89 9.85
C THR A 39 -5.68 8.17 10.85
N GLY A 40 -5.52 6.85 10.98
CA GLY A 40 -6.29 5.99 11.87
C GLY A 40 -7.57 5.39 11.29
N LYS A 41 -7.99 5.77 10.08
CA LYS A 41 -9.12 5.14 9.38
C LYS A 41 -8.67 3.87 8.63
N ASN A 42 -9.60 2.97 8.34
CA ASN A 42 -9.30 1.81 7.50
C ASN A 42 -9.15 2.25 6.04
N CYS A 43 -7.92 2.29 5.54
CA CYS A 43 -7.61 2.75 4.18
C CYS A 43 -8.33 1.90 3.11
N MET A 44 -8.43 0.59 3.35
CA MET A 44 -9.01 -0.37 2.41
C MET A 44 -10.54 -0.29 2.33
N THR A 45 -11.20 0.59 3.10
CA THR A 45 -12.59 0.98 2.82
C THR A 45 -12.71 1.67 1.46
N CYS A 46 -11.72 2.48 1.06
CA CYS A 46 -11.68 3.15 -0.24
C CYS A 46 -10.68 2.50 -1.21
N HIS A 47 -9.50 2.09 -0.72
CA HIS A 47 -8.41 1.51 -1.51
C HIS A 47 -8.54 -0.01 -1.67
N GLN A 48 -9.70 -0.46 -2.13
CA GLN A 48 -10.03 -1.86 -2.43
C GLN A 48 -10.36 -2.01 -3.92
N LYS A 49 -10.48 -3.25 -4.40
CA LYS A 49 -10.86 -3.52 -5.78
C LYS A 49 -12.21 -2.86 -6.12
N GLY A 50 -12.22 -1.95 -7.09
CA GLY A 50 -13.41 -1.21 -7.50
C GLY A 50 -13.85 -0.12 -6.53
N GLY A 51 -13.03 0.22 -5.54
CA GLY A 51 -13.23 1.38 -4.67
C GLY A 51 -12.79 2.68 -5.33
N GLU A 52 -13.09 3.80 -4.67
CA GLU A 52 -12.79 5.16 -5.16
C GLU A 52 -11.32 5.58 -4.94
N GLY A 53 -10.58 4.85 -4.10
CA GLY A 53 -9.17 5.13 -3.81
C GLY A 53 -8.23 4.62 -4.90
N GLU A 54 -7.20 5.40 -5.20
CA GLU A 54 -6.16 5.00 -6.14
C GLU A 54 -5.35 3.79 -5.62
N GLY A 55 -5.20 2.78 -6.46
CA GLY A 55 -4.51 1.54 -6.11
C GLY A 55 -5.31 0.64 -5.16
N GLN A 56 -5.13 -0.67 -5.33
CA GLN A 56 -5.69 -1.68 -4.43
C GLN A 56 -4.66 -2.03 -3.36
N PHE A 57 -4.85 -1.54 -2.14
CA PHE A 57 -3.92 -1.84 -1.05
C PHE A 57 -4.06 -3.30 -0.61
N THR A 58 -2.91 -3.92 -0.35
CA THR A 58 -2.79 -5.29 0.15
C THR A 58 -2.39 -5.30 1.62
N ILE A 59 -1.73 -4.24 2.08
CA ILE A 59 -1.45 -3.92 3.47
C ILE A 59 -1.74 -2.45 3.64
N ALA A 60 -2.46 -2.07 4.69
CA ALA A 60 -2.59 -0.68 5.07
C ALA A 60 -2.86 -0.50 6.57
N GLY A 61 -2.32 0.58 7.13
CA GLY A 61 -2.74 1.06 8.43
C GLY A 61 -2.01 2.30 8.93
N THR A 62 -2.12 2.55 10.24
CA THR A 62 -1.50 3.71 10.91
C THR A 62 -0.79 3.27 12.18
N VAL A 63 0.48 3.66 12.32
CA VAL A 63 1.26 3.54 13.56
C VAL A 63 1.28 4.89 14.27
N TYR A 64 0.99 4.88 15.56
CA TYR A 64 1.05 6.05 16.43
C TYR A 64 2.28 6.00 17.35
N ASN A 65 2.64 7.16 17.89
CA ASN A 65 3.57 7.26 19.01
C ASN A 65 3.02 6.53 20.25
N ALA A 66 3.87 6.33 21.25
CA ALA A 66 3.48 5.60 22.47
C ALA A 66 2.30 6.27 23.22
N ALA A 67 2.18 7.60 23.14
CA ALA A 67 1.08 8.38 23.73
C ALA A 67 -0.23 8.31 22.92
N VAL A 68 -0.17 7.74 21.71
CA VAL A 68 -1.29 7.58 20.79
C VAL A 68 -1.92 8.91 20.34
N THR A 69 -1.11 9.96 20.27
CA THR A 69 -1.53 11.31 19.90
C THR A 69 -1.19 11.68 18.47
N GLU A 70 -0.07 11.15 17.95
CA GLU A 70 0.48 11.49 16.63
C GLU A 70 0.98 10.24 15.91
N GLY A 71 1.06 10.30 14.58
CA GLY A 71 1.61 9.23 13.76
C GLY A 71 3.13 9.09 13.93
N THR A 72 3.63 7.86 13.99
CA THR A 72 5.08 7.59 14.03
C THR A 72 5.63 7.48 12.63
N VAL A 73 6.53 8.38 12.26
CA VAL A 73 7.23 8.37 10.98
C VAL A 73 8.33 7.31 10.97
N GLY A 74 8.43 6.52 9.91
CA GLY A 74 9.51 5.55 9.71
C GLY A 74 9.44 4.29 10.57
N ALA A 75 8.27 3.96 11.12
CA ALA A 75 8.03 2.65 11.72
C ALA A 75 8.05 1.58 10.62
N VAL A 76 8.73 0.47 10.89
CA VAL A 76 8.90 -0.63 9.93
C VAL A 76 7.94 -1.76 10.28
N ILE A 77 7.03 -2.08 9.38
CA ILE A 77 6.07 -3.18 9.49
C ILE A 77 6.57 -4.34 8.64
N LYS A 78 6.70 -5.53 9.22
CA LYS A 78 7.09 -6.75 8.51
C LYS A 78 6.05 -7.84 8.67
N LEU A 79 5.67 -8.45 7.54
CA LEU A 79 4.88 -9.67 7.50
C LEU A 79 5.81 -10.86 7.26
N THR A 80 5.61 -11.92 8.03
CA THR A 80 6.51 -13.08 8.07
C THR A 80 5.75 -14.38 8.17
N THR A 81 6.35 -15.49 7.70
CA THR A 81 5.75 -16.83 7.80
C THR A 81 5.85 -17.43 9.21
N GLY A 82 6.78 -16.94 10.05
CA GLY A 82 7.00 -17.39 11.41
C GLY A 82 6.71 -16.32 12.46
N ALA A 83 6.36 -16.76 13.69
CA ALA A 83 6.07 -15.86 14.78
C ALA A 83 7.28 -14.98 15.15
N ARG A 84 7.01 -13.80 15.73
CA ARG A 84 8.03 -12.86 16.21
C ARG A 84 9.07 -12.44 15.15
N GLY A 85 8.65 -12.37 13.88
CA GLY A 85 9.52 -11.97 12.77
C GLY A 85 10.44 -13.09 12.26
N ALA A 86 10.23 -14.34 12.67
CA ALA A 86 10.98 -15.49 12.16
C ALA A 86 10.47 -15.95 10.79
N GLY A 87 11.22 -16.83 10.13
CA GLY A 87 10.85 -17.39 8.83
C GLY A 87 11.08 -16.41 7.68
N THR A 88 10.31 -16.57 6.61
CA THR A 88 10.44 -15.77 5.38
C THR A 88 9.73 -14.44 5.55
N VAL A 89 10.39 -13.35 5.17
CA VAL A 89 9.76 -12.02 5.06
C VAL A 89 8.95 -11.97 3.78
N LEU A 90 7.63 -11.79 3.92
CA LEU A 90 6.70 -11.69 2.81
C LEU A 90 6.51 -10.24 2.35
N ALA A 91 6.58 -9.29 3.28
CA ALA A 91 6.51 -7.88 2.98
C ALA A 91 7.25 -7.06 4.05
N THR A 92 7.75 -5.90 3.63
CA THR A 92 8.24 -4.82 4.51
C THR A 92 7.63 -3.52 4.01
N VAL A 93 6.98 -2.78 4.91
CA VAL A 93 6.35 -1.49 4.63
C VAL A 93 6.79 -0.49 5.69
N VAL A 94 7.03 0.75 5.29
CA VAL A 94 7.50 1.82 6.19
C VAL A 94 6.40 2.85 6.32
N SER A 95 6.16 3.34 7.53
CA SER A 95 5.19 4.42 7.74
C SER A 95 5.72 5.77 7.29
N ASP A 96 4.82 6.58 6.76
CA ASP A 96 5.07 7.89 6.17
C ASP A 96 5.04 9.03 7.20
N GLN A 97 5.06 10.28 6.72
CA GLN A 97 5.06 11.47 7.58
C GLN A 97 3.83 11.59 8.51
N PHE A 98 2.73 10.89 8.20
CA PHE A 98 1.52 10.87 9.03
C PHE A 98 1.38 9.58 9.84
N GLY A 99 2.40 8.73 9.83
CA GLY A 99 2.40 7.41 10.44
C GLY A 99 1.55 6.37 9.69
N ASN A 100 1.04 6.71 8.50
CA ASN A 100 0.31 5.77 7.67
C ASN A 100 1.29 4.88 6.91
N PHE A 101 0.93 3.63 6.69
CA PHE A 101 1.68 2.71 5.86
C PHE A 101 0.74 2.01 4.90
N TYR A 102 1.17 1.79 3.67
CA TYR A 102 0.40 1.09 2.66
C TYR A 102 1.29 0.50 1.57
N THR A 103 0.78 -0.52 0.87
CA THR A 103 1.39 -1.03 -0.35
C THR A 103 0.34 -1.70 -1.24
N THR A 104 0.56 -1.67 -2.57
CA THR A 104 -0.20 -2.48 -3.54
C THR A 104 0.51 -3.80 -3.88
N LYS A 105 1.72 -4.03 -3.36
CA LYS A 105 2.49 -5.27 -3.61
C LYS A 105 1.74 -6.48 -3.08
N SER A 106 1.60 -7.52 -3.89
CA SER A 106 0.90 -8.75 -3.48
C SER A 106 1.56 -9.44 -2.29
N VAL A 107 0.72 -9.98 -1.40
CA VAL A 107 1.14 -10.81 -0.26
C VAL A 107 0.26 -12.05 -0.22
N ASP A 108 0.87 -13.22 -0.04
CA ASP A 108 0.15 -14.47 0.14
C ASP A 108 -0.29 -14.64 1.59
N TYR A 109 -1.60 -14.59 1.82
CA TYR A 109 -2.23 -14.80 3.13
C TYR A 109 -2.81 -16.21 3.31
N SER A 110 -2.67 -17.11 2.33
CA SER A 110 -3.33 -18.43 2.30
C SER A 110 -3.08 -19.29 3.55
N SER A 111 -1.88 -19.18 4.14
CA SER A 111 -1.47 -19.92 5.35
C SER A 111 -1.55 -19.10 6.64
N GLY A 112 -2.07 -17.87 6.55
CA GLY A 112 -1.97 -16.82 7.55
C GLY A 112 -0.54 -16.36 7.79
N VAL A 113 -0.38 -15.08 8.15
CA VAL A 113 0.95 -14.45 8.32
C VAL A 113 1.09 -13.82 9.70
N TYR A 114 2.32 -13.72 10.20
CA TYR A 114 2.64 -13.01 11.43
C TYR A 114 3.14 -11.60 11.14
N VAL A 115 2.79 -10.65 12.02
CA VAL A 115 3.18 -9.25 11.89
C VAL A 115 4.14 -8.85 13.00
N SER A 116 5.13 -8.05 12.63
CA SER A 116 5.99 -7.33 13.55
C SER A 116 6.07 -5.86 13.15
N MET A 117 6.29 -5.00 14.14
CA MET A 117 6.46 -3.56 13.97
C MET A 117 7.68 -3.13 14.78
N THR A 118 8.58 -2.38 14.15
CA THR A 118 9.80 -1.86 14.78
C THR A 118 9.83 -0.34 14.68
N GLY A 119 10.04 0.34 15.81
CA GLY A 119 10.20 1.79 15.88
C GLY A 119 11.64 2.23 15.59
N LYS A 120 11.88 3.54 15.49
CA LYS A 120 13.21 4.09 15.12
C LYS A 120 14.32 3.76 16.12
N SER A 121 14.00 3.68 17.40
CA SER A 121 14.95 3.28 18.46
C SER A 121 15.17 1.77 18.55
N GLY A 122 14.51 0.97 17.71
CA GLY A 122 14.72 -0.47 17.61
C GLY A 122 13.78 -1.32 18.47
N THR A 123 12.92 -0.73 19.31
CA THR A 123 11.87 -1.51 19.98
C THR A 123 10.99 -2.17 18.96
N SER A 124 10.65 -3.44 19.21
CA SER A 124 9.78 -4.23 18.36
C SER A 124 8.57 -4.73 19.13
N LYS A 125 7.41 -4.70 18.46
CA LYS A 125 6.18 -5.34 18.91
C LYS A 125 5.77 -6.40 17.90
N HIS A 126 5.10 -7.44 18.38
CA HIS A 126 4.71 -8.59 17.56
C HIS A 126 3.24 -8.93 17.80
N MET A 127 2.54 -9.28 16.72
CA MET A 127 1.27 -9.98 16.84
C MET A 127 1.51 -11.45 17.20
N PHE A 128 0.75 -11.95 18.16
CA PHE A 128 0.78 -13.38 18.53
C PHE A 128 -0.10 -14.23 17.62
N ALA A 129 -1.22 -13.68 17.16
CA ALA A 129 -2.12 -14.33 16.21
C ALA A 129 -1.69 -14.07 14.77
N LYS A 130 -1.97 -15.03 13.89
CA LYS A 130 -1.87 -14.84 12.45
C LYS A 130 -3.00 -13.96 11.95
N ILE A 131 -2.75 -13.24 10.86
CA ILE A 131 -3.76 -12.50 10.11
C ILE A 131 -3.91 -13.10 8.70
N THR A 132 -5.09 -12.90 8.11
CA THR A 132 -5.43 -13.33 6.74
C THR A 132 -5.82 -12.17 5.83
N THR A 133 -5.67 -10.93 6.31
CA THR A 133 -5.90 -9.68 5.58
C THR A 133 -4.89 -8.63 6.03
N GLY A 134 -4.57 -7.64 5.19
CA GLY A 134 -3.69 -6.51 5.51
C GLY A 134 -4.40 -5.27 6.04
N GLU A 135 -5.70 -5.34 6.32
CA GLU A 135 -6.52 -4.25 6.86
C GLU A 135 -6.26 -3.97 8.34
N CYS A 136 -5.13 -3.35 8.67
CA CYS A 136 -4.68 -3.25 10.06
C CYS A 136 -5.66 -2.43 10.93
N ASN A 137 -6.19 -1.32 10.38
CA ASN A 137 -7.17 -0.47 11.05
C ASN A 137 -8.61 -1.02 11.07
N ALA A 138 -8.88 -2.18 10.44
CA ALA A 138 -10.15 -2.88 10.65
C ALA A 138 -10.24 -3.47 12.08
N CYS A 139 -9.10 -3.75 12.73
CA CYS A 139 -9.05 -4.22 14.11
C CYS A 139 -8.45 -3.18 15.06
N HIS A 140 -7.32 -2.57 14.68
CA HIS A 140 -6.58 -1.65 15.54
C HIS A 140 -7.21 -0.25 15.55
N GLY A 141 -7.70 0.16 16.73
CA GLY A 141 -8.49 1.38 16.90
C GLY A 141 -10.01 1.16 16.82
N VAL A 142 -10.46 -0.11 16.70
CA VAL A 142 -11.88 -0.49 16.68
C VAL A 142 -12.17 -1.47 17.83
N SER A 143 -11.66 -2.69 17.72
CA SER A 143 -11.82 -3.75 18.73
C SER A 143 -10.53 -4.02 19.50
N GLY A 144 -9.38 -3.73 18.90
CA GLY A 144 -8.06 -3.73 19.54
C GLY A 144 -7.53 -2.32 19.75
N SER A 145 -6.51 -2.20 20.61
CA SER A 145 -5.77 -0.93 20.78
C SER A 145 -5.18 -0.46 19.45
N LYS A 146 -5.04 0.85 19.26
CA LYS A 146 -4.30 1.42 18.13
C LYS A 146 -2.88 0.85 18.10
N LEU A 147 -2.33 0.68 16.89
CA LEU A 147 -0.92 0.34 16.73
C LEU A 147 -0.10 1.50 17.28
N SER A 148 0.69 1.25 18.32
CA SER A 148 1.59 2.26 18.87
C SER A 148 2.97 1.72 19.10
N ILE A 149 3.97 2.55 18.82
CA ILE A 149 5.37 2.30 19.13
C ILE A 149 6.02 3.62 19.55
N GLU A 150 7.14 3.52 20.25
CA GLU A 150 7.94 4.68 20.68
C GLU A 150 8.22 5.68 19.55
#